data_AF-A0A9K3M372-F1
#
_entry.id   AF-A0A9K3M372-F1
#
_cell.length_a   1.000
_cell.length_b   1.000
_cell.length_c   1.000
_cell.angle_alpha   90.00
_cell.angle_beta   90.00
_cell.angle_gamma   90.00
#
_symmetry.space_group_name_H-M   'P 1'
#
loop_
_entity.id
_entity.type
_entity.pdbx_description
1 polymer ?
#
loop_
_entity_poly.entity_id
_entity_poly.type
_entity_poly.pdbx_seq_one_letter_code
_entity_poly.pdbx_strand_id
1 'polypeptide(L)'
;MKKIQRLFYGAKKDNNKATNDDLSDIGHTDELPIAAPSHVRVATSDRFLTSSRLMEDDSIHREASVNPSIFKTVDQYQIDRGHSLPKILLLFCGGTLIMKENPDDGSLIVNEKDDAIKMLLEMEPKLQKEVASLSVEFIDNIDSSNMNPQIWDRLGQVIFDNYKKYDGFVITHGTDTMAYTSSALSFVLQDIGRPVVITGAQIPGGRIETDARRNFVNAVRIATLDRAGIFLVFDGDIILGGRAHKISESKLDAFAPINWSLLGEIRIDIRFSDDAKPRHNRPLRYLPGFDHKIAVYTIFPGFSPTELRAIIERGSVRGIILASYGSGNISYRFMDVIKFATSNGIAVVITTQCLEGATLMHLYDVGRQALEAGAIQAYDMSTECTIAKLMWALHRSQTVGDVQSIMHTNYTGEINIEGHNGRRSEIHSLLVWSWNDALVLLVFCSDMAGPLELCFLAETNMGSAFAKTFFDPHPSSRAETRQKEGLLEFEEKAVSGLLNNG
;
A
#
# COMPACT_ATOMS: atom_id res chain seq x y z
N MET A 1 6.49 17.51 46.84
CA MET A 1 6.13 17.16 48.23
C MET A 1 4.61 16.96 48.28
N LYS A 2 4.13 15.83 48.85
CA LYS A 2 2.74 15.25 48.85
C LYS A 2 2.43 14.37 47.62
N LYS A 3 2.58 13.03 47.72
CA LYS A 3 1.64 11.97 48.18
C LYS A 3 0.43 11.76 47.24
N ILE A 4 0.37 10.59 46.59
CA ILE A 4 -0.78 9.68 46.37
C ILE A 4 -0.17 8.37 45.80
N GLN A 5 -0.02 7.30 46.58
CA GLN A 5 -0.97 6.23 46.97
C GLN A 5 -1.26 5.17 45.88
N ARG A 6 -0.84 3.94 46.23
CA ARG A 6 -1.09 2.63 45.60
C ARG A 6 -2.59 2.31 45.52
N LEU A 7 -3.00 1.50 44.53
CA LEU A 7 -3.51 0.12 44.71
C LEU A 7 -4.06 -0.44 43.39
N PHE A 8 -3.35 -1.42 42.82
CA PHE A 8 -3.94 -2.43 41.94
C PHE A 8 -4.55 -3.53 42.80
N TYR A 9 -5.80 -3.90 42.49
CA TYR A 9 -6.51 -5.02 43.06
C TYR A 9 -6.34 -6.26 42.17
N GLY A 10 -5.90 -7.36 42.80
CA GLY A 10 -6.44 -8.72 42.61
C GLY A 10 -6.16 -9.45 41.29
N ALA A 11 -5.26 -10.43 41.34
CA ALA A 11 -5.62 -11.81 40.98
C ALA A 11 -4.62 -12.79 41.59
N LYS A 12 -5.16 -13.74 42.36
CA LYS A 12 -4.47 -14.86 43.01
C LYS A 12 -3.80 -15.77 41.98
N LYS A 13 -2.61 -16.29 42.30
CA LYS A 13 -2.29 -17.70 42.05
C LYS A 13 -1.31 -18.19 43.12
N ASP A 14 -1.75 -19.23 43.81
CA ASP A 14 -1.07 -19.91 44.90
C ASP A 14 0.25 -20.54 44.43
N ASN A 15 1.29 -20.37 45.25
CA ASN A 15 2.50 -21.19 45.21
C ASN A 15 2.32 -22.38 46.14
N ASN A 16 2.70 -23.58 45.67
CA ASN A 16 3.03 -24.68 46.57
C ASN A 16 3.92 -25.69 45.83
N LYS A 17 5.23 -25.65 46.09
CA LYS A 17 5.93 -26.65 46.91
C LYS A 17 7.44 -26.50 46.76
N ALA A 18 8.09 -26.49 47.93
CA ALA A 18 9.52 -26.55 48.15
C ALA A 18 10.09 -27.94 47.90
N THR A 19 11.41 -28.00 47.72
CA THR A 19 12.45 -28.95 48.20
C THR A 19 13.61 -28.94 47.19
N ASN A 20 14.89 -29.10 47.50
CA ASN A 20 15.77 -28.96 48.66
C ASN A 20 17.20 -29.24 48.10
N ASP A 21 18.25 -28.90 48.84
CA ASP A 21 19.63 -29.44 48.74
C ASP A 21 20.49 -28.92 47.56
N ASP A 22 21.78 -28.57 47.65
CA ASP A 22 22.81 -28.69 48.70
C ASP A 22 24.01 -27.75 48.37
N LEU A 23 24.70 -27.24 49.41
CA LEU A 23 26.17 -27.15 49.65
C LEU A 23 27.13 -26.74 48.48
N SER A 24 28.23 -25.98 48.61
CA SER A 24 29.05 -25.44 49.70
C SER A 24 30.29 -24.74 49.08
N ASP A 25 30.87 -23.78 49.81
CA ASP A 25 32.30 -23.44 49.94
C ASP A 25 33.13 -22.74 48.82
N ILE A 26 33.29 -21.44 49.09
CA ILE A 26 34.50 -20.59 49.14
C ILE A 26 35.88 -21.26 48.89
N GLY A 27 36.65 -20.67 47.97
CA GLY A 27 38.12 -20.82 47.89
C GLY A 27 38.74 -19.81 46.92
N HIS A 28 39.38 -18.76 47.45
CA HIS A 28 40.18 -17.77 46.72
C HIS A 28 41.57 -18.31 46.34
N THR A 29 42.04 -18.02 45.12
CA THR A 29 43.45 -17.70 44.82
C THR A 29 43.56 -16.80 43.58
N ASP A 30 44.43 -15.81 43.68
CA ASP A 30 44.71 -14.71 42.74
C ASP A 30 45.32 -15.13 41.39
N GLU A 31 44.86 -14.51 40.29
CA GLU A 31 45.69 -14.11 39.14
C GLU A 31 45.11 -12.81 38.50
N LEU A 32 45.95 -11.77 38.38
CA LEU A 32 45.81 -10.63 37.46
C LEU A 32 46.79 -10.88 36.27
N PRO A 33 46.71 -10.23 35.06
CA PRO A 33 46.15 -8.89 34.79
C PRO A 33 45.51 -8.68 33.37
N ILE A 34 45.14 -7.41 33.10
CA ILE A 34 45.20 -6.64 31.83
C ILE A 34 43.87 -6.19 31.17
N ALA A 35 43.69 -4.85 31.23
CA ALA A 35 43.07 -3.88 30.30
C ALA A 35 41.57 -3.88 29.97
N ALA A 36 40.91 -2.75 30.30
CA ALA A 36 40.33 -1.83 29.31
C ALA A 36 39.89 -0.50 29.97
N PRO A 37 40.18 0.66 29.33
CA PRO A 37 39.26 1.78 29.39
C PRO A 37 38.94 2.28 27.99
N SER A 38 37.64 2.36 27.64
CA SER A 38 37.05 3.57 27.03
C SER A 38 35.59 3.32 26.64
N HIS A 39 34.70 4.15 27.16
CA HIS A 39 33.27 4.17 26.89
C HIS A 39 32.95 4.66 25.47
N VAL A 40 31.98 4.02 24.82
CA VAL A 40 31.27 4.57 23.65
C VAL A 40 30.11 5.42 24.16
N ARG A 41 30.01 6.68 23.71
CA ARG A 41 28.83 7.54 23.91
C ARG A 41 28.11 7.66 22.58
N VAL A 42 26.85 7.23 22.55
CA VAL A 42 25.93 7.48 21.44
C VAL A 42 24.98 8.60 21.87
N ALA A 43 24.84 9.62 21.03
CA ALA A 43 23.85 10.67 21.20
C ALA A 43 22.73 10.43 20.17
N THR A 44 21.53 10.14 20.65
CA THR A 44 20.31 10.18 19.83
C THR A 44 19.58 11.48 20.12
N SER A 45 19.03 12.11 19.09
CA SER A 45 18.10 13.23 19.22
C SER A 45 16.76 12.68 19.69
N ASP A 46 16.69 12.31 20.97
CA ASP A 46 15.52 12.44 21.84
C ASP A 46 15.90 11.87 23.21
N ARG A 47 15.82 12.73 24.23
CA ARG A 47 16.22 12.44 25.61
C ARG A 47 15.26 11.42 26.21
N PHE A 48 15.70 10.19 26.50
CA PHE A 48 15.50 9.48 27.78
C PHE A 48 16.45 8.26 27.84
N LEU A 49 17.26 8.21 28.90
CA LEU A 49 18.17 7.11 29.22
C LEU A 49 17.45 6.11 30.15
N THR A 50 17.30 4.85 29.72
CA THR A 50 17.11 3.73 30.65
C THR A 50 17.82 2.49 30.13
N SER A 51 18.68 1.91 30.98
CA SER A 51 19.32 0.60 30.78
C SER A 51 18.39 -0.52 31.28
N SER A 52 18.17 -1.56 30.49
CA SER A 52 17.61 -2.83 30.99
C SER A 52 18.21 -4.06 30.32
N ARG A 53 18.49 -5.04 31.17
CA ARG A 53 19.10 -6.36 30.94
C ARG A 53 18.22 -7.23 30.05
N LEU A 54 18.81 -7.92 29.08
CA LEU A 54 18.18 -9.01 28.33
C LEU A 54 17.90 -10.19 29.28
N MET A 55 16.64 -10.61 29.35
CA MET A 55 16.20 -11.89 29.90
C MET A 55 15.23 -12.50 28.89
N GLU A 56 15.44 -13.78 28.60
CA GLU A 56 14.73 -14.63 27.65
C GLU A 56 13.23 -14.76 27.98
N ASP A 57 12.37 -14.71 26.95
CA ASP A 57 11.21 -15.61 26.86
C ASP A 57 10.68 -15.69 25.42
N ASP A 58 10.47 -16.94 24.96
CA ASP A 58 10.01 -17.32 23.63
C ASP A 58 8.48 -17.21 23.54
N SER A 59 7.97 -16.23 22.80
CA SER A 59 6.63 -16.29 22.20
C SER A 59 6.51 -15.35 21.01
N ILE A 60 6.70 -15.90 19.80
CA ILE A 60 6.54 -15.18 18.55
C ILE A 60 5.04 -15.02 18.26
N HIS A 61 4.46 -13.90 18.71
CA HIS A 61 3.28 -13.34 18.08
C HIS A 61 3.75 -12.53 16.86
N ARG A 62 3.29 -12.90 15.65
CA ARG A 62 3.39 -12.04 14.47
C ARG A 62 2.44 -10.85 14.66
N GLU A 63 2.93 -9.81 15.33
CA GLU A 63 2.45 -8.46 15.08
C GLU A 63 2.98 -8.03 13.72
N ALA A 64 2.08 -7.78 12.76
CA ALA A 64 2.42 -6.99 11.60
C ALA A 64 2.78 -5.59 12.12
N SER A 65 4.07 -5.30 12.21
CA SER A 65 4.58 -4.01 12.64
C SER A 65 4.26 -2.96 11.57
N VAL A 66 3.11 -2.32 11.69
CA VAL A 66 2.82 -1.05 11.04
C VAL A 66 3.83 -0.04 11.59
N ASN A 67 4.79 0.36 10.77
CA ASN A 67 5.83 1.31 11.15
C ASN A 67 5.19 2.67 11.49
N PRO A 68 5.26 3.18 12.72
CA PRO A 68 4.47 4.33 13.12
C PRO A 68 5.28 5.63 12.94
N SER A 69 5.44 6.15 11.71
CA SER A 69 5.86 7.57 11.52
C SER A 69 5.95 8.07 10.07
N ILE A 70 4.84 8.45 9.39
CA ILE A 70 4.81 9.56 8.39
C ILE A 70 3.41 10.21 8.32
N PHE A 71 2.74 10.40 9.46
CA PHE A 71 1.49 11.16 9.52
C PHE A 71 1.77 12.53 10.14
N LYS A 72 1.73 13.58 9.32
CA LYS A 72 1.82 14.97 9.77
C LYS A 72 0.60 15.73 9.29
N THR A 73 0.17 16.67 10.11
CA THR A 73 -1.05 17.48 9.95
C THR A 73 -2.30 16.81 10.50
N VAL A 74 -2.82 17.42 11.57
CA VAL A 74 -4.21 17.25 12.01
C VAL A 74 -5.04 18.09 11.05
N ASP A 75 -5.60 17.48 10.01
CA ASP A 75 -6.66 18.12 9.23
C ASP A 75 -7.92 18.08 10.11
N GLN A 76 -8.02 19.06 10.99
CA GLN A 76 -9.21 19.24 11.79
C GLN A 76 -10.32 19.75 10.89
N TYR A 77 -11.49 19.15 11.06
CA TYR A 77 -12.74 19.64 10.49
C TYR A 77 -12.95 21.09 10.94
N GLN A 78 -12.58 22.06 10.10
CA GLN A 78 -12.82 23.47 10.40
C GLN A 78 -14.28 23.78 10.06
N ILE A 79 -15.16 23.62 11.05
CA ILE A 79 -16.44 24.34 11.03
C ILE A 79 -16.11 25.80 11.30
N ASP A 80 -15.80 26.55 10.24
CA ASP A 80 -15.85 27.99 10.37
C ASP A 80 -17.33 28.36 10.51
N ARG A 81 -17.75 28.71 11.73
CA ARG A 81 -19.16 28.97 12.08
C ARG A 81 -19.74 30.21 11.36
N GLY A 82 -18.95 30.88 10.52
CA GLY A 82 -19.36 31.98 9.64
C GLY A 82 -19.57 31.60 8.16
N HIS A 83 -19.16 30.41 7.70
CA HIS A 83 -19.30 29.96 6.31
C HIS A 83 -20.37 28.88 6.13
N SER A 84 -20.99 28.83 4.94
CA SER A 84 -21.95 27.78 4.58
C SER A 84 -21.29 26.40 4.57
N LEU A 85 -22.00 25.37 5.05
CA LEU A 85 -21.50 23.98 5.07
C LEU A 85 -21.04 23.53 3.66
N PRO A 86 -19.95 22.75 3.55
CA PRO A 86 -19.49 22.17 2.29
C PRO A 86 -20.61 21.37 1.61
N LYS A 87 -20.73 21.50 0.29
CA LYS A 87 -21.73 20.78 -0.49
C LYS A 87 -21.16 19.44 -0.94
N ILE A 88 -21.76 18.34 -0.51
CA ILE A 88 -21.33 16.99 -0.88
C ILE A 88 -22.42 16.30 -1.70
N LEU A 89 -22.04 15.73 -2.85
CA LEU A 89 -22.92 14.89 -3.66
C LEU A 89 -22.68 13.42 -3.29
N LEU A 90 -23.72 12.78 -2.78
CA LEU A 90 -23.77 11.35 -2.55
C LEU A 90 -24.21 10.65 -3.84
N LEU A 91 -23.39 9.74 -4.34
CA LEU A 91 -23.62 8.92 -5.52
C LEU A 91 -23.97 7.52 -5.05
N PHE A 92 -25.23 7.18 -5.19
CA PHE A 92 -25.75 5.93 -4.67
C PHE A 92 -25.68 4.82 -5.73
N CYS A 93 -24.88 3.78 -5.49
CA CYS A 93 -24.75 2.59 -6.38
C CYS A 93 -25.25 1.28 -5.76
N GLY A 94 -25.76 1.31 -4.53
CA GLY A 94 -26.06 0.10 -3.77
C GLY A 94 -25.07 -0.18 -2.65
N GLY A 95 -24.92 -1.47 -2.35
CA GLY A 95 -24.06 -2.00 -1.30
C GLY A 95 -24.77 -2.23 0.03
N THR A 96 -24.19 -3.13 0.82
CA THR A 96 -24.67 -3.61 2.13
C THR A 96 -25.05 -2.49 3.12
N LEU A 97 -24.47 -1.29 2.93
CA LEU A 97 -24.70 -0.09 3.72
C LEU A 97 -26.19 0.23 3.91
N ILE A 98 -27.02 -0.06 2.91
CA ILE A 98 -28.48 0.14 3.00
C ILE A 98 -29.30 -1.07 2.58
N MET A 99 -28.73 -2.28 2.56
CA MET A 99 -29.51 -3.48 2.23
C MET A 99 -30.41 -3.87 3.40
N LYS A 100 -31.57 -4.44 3.08
CA LYS A 100 -32.50 -5.01 4.06
C LYS A 100 -32.38 -6.53 4.05
N GLU A 101 -32.50 -7.15 5.21
CA GLU A 101 -32.61 -8.60 5.30
C GLU A 101 -34.03 -9.03 4.88
N ASN A 102 -34.11 -9.97 3.94
CA ASN A 102 -35.33 -10.60 3.51
C ASN A 102 -35.90 -11.40 4.70
N PRO A 103 -37.11 -11.09 5.19
CA PRO A 103 -37.69 -11.78 6.34
C PRO A 103 -37.90 -13.28 6.14
N ASP A 104 -38.02 -13.74 4.90
CA ASP A 104 -38.38 -15.13 4.59
C ASP A 104 -37.17 -16.08 4.61
N ASP A 105 -36.01 -15.64 4.11
CA ASP A 105 -34.82 -16.48 3.91
C ASP A 105 -33.51 -15.88 4.47
N GLY A 106 -33.54 -14.66 5.01
CA GLY A 106 -32.36 -13.98 5.55
C GLY A 106 -31.39 -13.44 4.49
N SER A 107 -31.71 -13.55 3.20
CA SER A 107 -30.88 -12.98 2.13
C SER A 107 -30.91 -11.45 2.18
N LEU A 108 -29.83 -10.79 1.74
CA LEU A 108 -29.81 -9.34 1.65
C LEU A 108 -30.46 -8.90 0.33
N ILE A 109 -31.51 -8.08 0.45
CA ILE A 109 -32.23 -7.52 -0.68
C ILE A 109 -32.03 -6.02 -0.79
N VAL A 110 -32.15 -5.58 -2.03
CA VAL A 110 -32.02 -4.20 -2.45
C VAL A 110 -33.29 -3.42 -2.10
N ASN A 111 -33.17 -2.25 -1.47
CA ASN A 111 -34.31 -1.37 -1.20
C ASN A 111 -34.78 -0.62 -2.45
N GLU A 112 -36.05 -0.21 -2.48
CA GLU A 112 -36.52 0.74 -3.51
C GLU A 112 -35.78 2.08 -3.40
N LYS A 113 -35.71 2.83 -4.50
CA LYS A 113 -34.89 4.05 -4.61
C LYS A 113 -35.17 5.08 -3.51
N ASP A 114 -36.43 5.41 -3.26
CA ASP A 114 -36.77 6.47 -2.31
C ASP A 114 -36.49 6.04 -0.86
N ASP A 115 -36.74 4.76 -0.54
CA ASP A 115 -36.41 4.17 0.76
C ASP A 115 -34.89 4.11 0.98
N ALA A 116 -34.13 3.75 -0.06
CA ALA A 116 -32.68 3.72 -0.05
C ALA A 116 -32.07 5.09 0.27
N ILE A 117 -32.54 6.13 -0.42
CA ILE A 117 -32.11 7.51 -0.20
C ILE A 117 -32.47 7.96 1.22
N LYS A 118 -33.69 7.67 1.65
CA LYS A 118 -34.17 8.01 2.99
C LYS A 118 -33.32 7.36 4.06
N MET A 119 -33.08 6.05 3.98
CA MET A 119 -32.23 5.31 4.92
C MET A 119 -30.81 5.89 4.99
N LEU A 120 -30.21 6.22 3.85
CA LEU A 120 -28.87 6.81 3.81
C LEU A 120 -28.81 8.16 4.53
N LEU A 121 -29.80 9.04 4.29
CA LEU A 121 -29.87 10.37 4.91
C LEU A 121 -30.24 10.31 6.41
N GLU A 122 -31.03 9.31 6.81
CA GLU A 122 -31.43 9.07 8.20
C GLU A 122 -30.37 8.30 9.02
N MET A 123 -29.36 7.72 8.37
CA MET A 123 -28.28 6.96 9.03
C MET A 123 -27.51 7.81 10.05
N GLU A 124 -27.25 9.08 9.72
CA GLU A 124 -26.74 10.05 10.69
C GLU A 124 -27.23 11.47 10.36
N PRO A 125 -28.38 11.89 10.92
CA PRO A 125 -28.98 13.19 10.61
C PRO A 125 -28.12 14.39 11.03
N LYS A 126 -27.18 14.23 11.97
CA LYS A 126 -26.28 15.32 12.37
C LYS A 126 -25.31 15.70 11.27
N LEU A 127 -24.99 14.80 10.32
CA LEU A 127 -24.11 15.14 9.18
C LEU A 127 -24.63 16.35 8.41
N GLN A 128 -25.93 16.43 8.18
CA GLN A 128 -26.55 17.52 7.42
C GLN A 128 -26.56 18.86 8.16
N LYS A 129 -26.49 18.82 9.50
CA LYS A 129 -26.56 20.00 10.36
C LYS A 129 -25.18 20.51 10.77
N GLU A 130 -24.24 19.59 10.93
CA GLU A 130 -22.95 19.85 11.56
C GLU A 130 -21.77 19.63 10.61
N VAL A 131 -21.92 18.87 9.52
CA VAL A 131 -20.79 18.42 8.68
C VAL A 131 -20.84 18.95 7.23
N ALA A 132 -21.95 18.73 6.53
CA ALA A 132 -22.05 19.04 5.09
C ALA A 132 -23.51 19.19 4.63
N SER A 133 -23.74 20.03 3.62
CA SER A 133 -24.99 20.04 2.86
C SER A 133 -24.98 18.85 1.89
N LEU A 134 -25.79 17.82 2.18
CA LEU A 134 -25.84 16.59 1.39
C LEU A 134 -26.90 16.67 0.28
N SER A 135 -26.54 16.30 -0.93
CA SER A 135 -27.47 15.97 -2.01
C SER A 135 -27.27 14.51 -2.42
N VAL A 136 -28.29 13.86 -2.95
CA VAL A 136 -28.19 12.46 -3.39
C VAL A 136 -28.53 12.36 -4.86
N GLU A 137 -27.64 11.76 -5.63
CA GLU A 137 -27.90 11.28 -6.98
C GLU A 137 -27.95 9.76 -6.96
N PHE A 138 -29.08 9.20 -7.40
CA PHE A 138 -29.24 7.76 -7.54
C PHE A 138 -28.62 7.32 -8.86
N ILE A 139 -27.51 6.60 -8.79
CA ILE A 139 -26.85 5.99 -9.94
C ILE A 139 -27.51 4.65 -10.20
N ASP A 140 -27.39 3.72 -9.26
CA ASP A 140 -27.93 2.38 -9.38
C ASP A 140 -28.21 1.79 -8.00
N ASN A 141 -28.83 0.62 -7.97
CA ASN A 141 -28.94 -0.16 -6.73
C ASN A 141 -28.66 -1.61 -7.02
N ILE A 142 -27.38 -1.94 -7.11
CA ILE A 142 -26.93 -3.27 -7.51
C ILE A 142 -26.04 -3.90 -6.45
N ASP A 143 -26.04 -5.23 -6.45
CA ASP A 143 -24.96 -5.99 -5.85
C ASP A 143 -23.64 -5.68 -6.60
N SER A 144 -22.54 -5.50 -5.87
CA SER A 144 -21.23 -5.18 -6.46
C SER A 144 -20.73 -6.22 -7.46
N SER A 145 -21.17 -7.47 -7.37
CA SER A 145 -20.85 -8.52 -8.35
C SER A 145 -21.41 -8.24 -9.76
N ASN A 146 -22.43 -7.37 -9.88
CA ASN A 146 -23.00 -6.93 -11.15
C ASN A 146 -22.40 -5.62 -11.67
N MET A 147 -21.38 -5.07 -10.99
CA MET A 147 -20.68 -3.86 -11.39
C MET A 147 -19.97 -4.06 -12.74
N ASN A 148 -19.98 -3.03 -13.58
CA ASN A 148 -19.43 -3.10 -14.93
C ASN A 148 -18.88 -1.74 -15.40
N PRO A 149 -18.09 -1.70 -16.49
CA PRO A 149 -17.48 -0.46 -16.96
C PRO A 149 -18.46 0.65 -17.37
N GLN A 150 -19.66 0.30 -17.83
CA GLN A 150 -20.68 1.30 -18.17
C GLN A 150 -21.15 2.08 -16.92
N ILE A 151 -21.21 1.41 -15.76
CA ILE A 151 -21.52 2.08 -14.49
C ILE A 151 -20.35 2.96 -14.04
N TRP A 152 -19.10 2.53 -14.24
CA TRP A 152 -17.93 3.37 -13.97
C TRP A 152 -17.94 4.66 -14.80
N ASP A 153 -18.25 4.56 -16.09
CA ASP A 153 -18.39 5.73 -16.97
C ASP A 153 -19.52 6.65 -16.49
N ARG A 154 -20.67 6.09 -16.11
CA ARG A 154 -21.80 6.85 -15.57
C ARG A 154 -21.44 7.59 -14.28
N LEU A 155 -20.72 6.94 -13.36
CA LEU A 155 -20.21 7.56 -12.13
C LEU A 155 -19.28 8.75 -12.47
N GLY A 156 -18.31 8.53 -13.35
CA GLY A 156 -17.39 9.57 -13.81
C GLY A 156 -18.12 10.75 -14.47
N GLN A 157 -19.14 10.47 -15.30
CA GLN A 157 -19.95 11.49 -15.97
C GLN A 157 -20.69 12.36 -14.97
N VAL A 158 -21.38 11.76 -14.00
CA VAL A 158 -22.13 12.53 -12.98
C VAL A 158 -21.20 13.38 -12.13
N ILE A 159 -20.02 12.87 -11.76
CA ILE A 159 -19.00 13.66 -11.04
C ILE A 159 -18.55 14.84 -11.91
N PHE A 160 -18.23 14.59 -13.18
CA PHE A 160 -17.79 15.63 -14.11
C PHE A 160 -18.84 16.75 -14.28
N ASP A 161 -20.09 16.39 -14.53
CA ASP A 161 -21.20 17.33 -14.75
C ASP A 161 -21.51 18.19 -13.51
N ASN A 162 -21.21 17.66 -12.32
CA ASN A 162 -21.46 18.32 -11.05
C ASN A 162 -20.19 18.84 -10.36
N TYR A 163 -19.03 18.73 -11.02
CA TYR A 163 -17.71 19.06 -10.46
C TYR A 163 -17.59 20.49 -9.93
N LYS A 164 -18.26 21.45 -10.58
CA LYS A 164 -18.26 22.87 -10.17
C LYS A 164 -19.29 23.20 -9.08
N LYS A 165 -20.27 22.33 -8.83
CA LYS A 165 -21.40 22.59 -7.93
C LYS A 165 -21.15 22.09 -6.51
N TYR A 166 -20.28 21.08 -6.37
CA TYR A 166 -20.02 20.39 -5.11
C TYR A 166 -18.54 20.47 -4.72
N ASP A 167 -18.32 20.50 -3.42
CA ASP A 167 -17.01 20.50 -2.81
C ASP A 167 -16.46 19.07 -2.67
N GLY A 168 -17.27 18.03 -2.76
CA GLY A 168 -16.79 16.66 -2.70
C GLY A 168 -17.86 15.66 -3.08
N PHE A 169 -17.44 14.42 -3.28
CA PHE A 169 -18.29 13.32 -3.72
C PHE A 169 -18.10 12.13 -2.80
N VAL A 170 -19.20 11.46 -2.45
CA VAL A 170 -19.16 10.18 -1.74
C VAL A 170 -19.93 9.15 -2.55
N ILE A 171 -19.32 8.01 -2.83
CA ILE A 171 -19.94 6.90 -3.56
C ILE A 171 -20.20 5.78 -2.56
N THR A 172 -21.47 5.38 -2.39
CA THR A 172 -21.81 4.16 -1.64
C THR A 172 -21.76 2.96 -2.58
N HIS A 173 -21.02 1.92 -2.18
CA HIS A 173 -20.69 0.81 -3.05
C HIS A 173 -20.65 -0.51 -2.27
N GLY A 174 -20.96 -1.64 -2.91
CA GLY A 174 -20.74 -2.99 -2.34
C GLY A 174 -19.25 -3.32 -2.25
N THR A 175 -18.84 -4.13 -1.27
CA THR A 175 -17.40 -4.28 -0.97
C THR A 175 -16.64 -5.09 -2.02
N ASP A 176 -17.27 -6.07 -2.70
CA ASP A 176 -16.55 -7.02 -3.55
C ASP A 176 -15.83 -6.41 -4.75
N THR A 177 -16.40 -5.38 -5.35
CA THR A 177 -15.82 -4.72 -6.54
C THR A 177 -15.42 -3.27 -6.30
N MET A 178 -15.42 -2.83 -5.04
CA MET A 178 -15.12 -1.44 -4.66
C MET A 178 -13.73 -0.99 -5.11
N ALA A 179 -12.73 -1.85 -4.94
CA ALA A 179 -11.34 -1.58 -5.36
C ALA A 179 -11.23 -1.38 -6.88
N TYR A 180 -11.95 -2.17 -7.68
CA TYR A 180 -12.02 -2.03 -9.14
C TYR A 180 -12.62 -0.69 -9.55
N THR A 181 -13.76 -0.32 -8.97
CA THR A 181 -14.40 0.98 -9.24
C THR A 181 -13.50 2.14 -8.84
N SER A 182 -12.81 2.05 -7.69
CA SER A 182 -11.88 3.09 -7.26
C SER A 182 -10.67 3.24 -8.18
N SER A 183 -10.17 2.14 -8.73
CA SER A 183 -9.11 2.14 -9.75
C SER A 183 -9.61 2.74 -11.07
N ALA A 184 -10.78 2.30 -11.55
CA ALA A 184 -11.38 2.81 -12.78
C ALA A 184 -11.62 4.33 -12.72
N LEU A 185 -12.18 4.83 -11.61
CA LEU A 185 -12.43 6.25 -11.42
C LEU A 185 -11.15 7.07 -11.34
N SER A 186 -10.06 6.49 -10.84
CA SER A 186 -8.74 7.14 -10.85
C SER A 186 -8.29 7.46 -12.28
N PHE A 187 -8.55 6.57 -13.25
CA PHE A 187 -8.17 6.80 -14.64
C PHE A 187 -9.12 7.73 -15.40
N VAL A 188 -10.43 7.65 -15.16
CA VAL A 188 -11.39 8.48 -15.91
C VAL A 188 -11.46 9.93 -15.42
N LEU A 189 -11.09 10.20 -14.16
CA LEU A 189 -11.13 11.54 -13.54
C LEU A 189 -9.71 12.11 -13.35
N GLN A 190 -9.00 12.36 -14.45
CA GLN A 190 -7.64 12.89 -14.43
C GLN A 190 -7.60 14.34 -13.93
N ASP A 191 -6.58 14.70 -13.16
CA ASP A 191 -6.46 16.01 -12.52
C ASP A 191 -7.67 16.38 -11.63
N ILE A 192 -8.26 15.40 -10.95
CA ILE A 192 -9.30 15.63 -9.93
C ILE A 192 -8.72 16.49 -8.78
N GLY A 193 -9.32 17.66 -8.55
CA GLY A 193 -8.93 18.63 -7.52
C GLY A 193 -9.88 18.68 -6.32
N ARG A 194 -10.76 17.69 -6.20
CA ARG A 194 -11.76 17.50 -5.16
C ARG A 194 -11.66 16.07 -4.62
N PRO A 195 -12.10 15.79 -3.39
CA PRO A 195 -12.13 14.44 -2.87
C PRO A 195 -13.34 13.70 -3.45
N VAL A 196 -13.08 12.51 -4.00
CA VAL A 196 -14.10 11.52 -4.35
C VAL A 196 -13.85 10.31 -3.45
N VAL A 197 -14.75 10.06 -2.51
CA VAL A 197 -14.60 9.02 -1.50
C VAL A 197 -15.54 7.86 -1.78
N ILE A 198 -15.02 6.67 -1.93
CA ILE A 198 -15.80 5.44 -2.12
C ILE A 198 -15.81 4.71 -0.78
N THR A 199 -16.99 4.25 -0.35
CA THR A 199 -17.16 3.53 0.91
C THR A 199 -18.32 2.54 0.83
N GLY A 200 -18.45 1.72 1.86
CA GLY A 200 -19.49 0.71 1.98
C GLY A 200 -19.58 0.16 3.41
N ALA A 201 -20.11 -1.05 3.55
CA ALA A 201 -20.21 -1.75 4.82
C ALA A 201 -20.04 -3.26 4.60
N GLN A 202 -19.46 -3.96 5.57
CA GLN A 202 -19.46 -5.43 5.59
C GLN A 202 -20.74 -5.97 6.22
N ILE A 203 -21.32 -5.23 7.17
CA ILE A 203 -22.51 -5.64 7.91
C ILE A 203 -23.70 -4.75 7.50
N PRO A 204 -24.87 -5.34 7.20
CA PRO A 204 -26.05 -4.59 6.77
C PRO A 204 -26.39 -3.42 7.70
N GLY A 205 -26.71 -2.26 7.13
CA GLY A 205 -26.95 -1.03 7.90
C GLY A 205 -28.07 -1.11 8.94
N GLY A 206 -29.01 -2.05 8.80
CA GLY A 206 -30.09 -2.27 9.76
C GLY A 206 -29.69 -3.07 11.01
N ARG A 207 -28.48 -3.66 11.05
CA ARG A 207 -28.03 -4.47 12.19
C ARG A 207 -27.33 -3.61 13.25
N ILE A 208 -27.37 -4.05 14.52
CA ILE A 208 -26.86 -3.27 15.65
C ILE A 208 -25.33 -3.15 15.64
N GLU A 209 -24.67 -4.19 15.15
CA GLU A 209 -23.21 -4.32 15.06
C GLU A 209 -22.63 -3.72 13.76
N THR A 210 -23.46 -3.03 12.97
CA THR A 210 -23.07 -2.52 11.65
C THR A 210 -21.91 -1.52 11.67
N ASP A 211 -21.01 -1.66 10.71
CA ASP A 211 -19.96 -0.70 10.38
C ASP A 211 -20.45 0.43 9.45
N ALA A 212 -21.65 0.30 8.86
CA ALA A 212 -22.22 1.21 7.87
C ALA A 212 -22.21 2.68 8.31
N ARG A 213 -22.71 2.96 9.51
CA ARG A 213 -22.78 4.34 10.03
C ARG A 213 -21.38 4.94 10.18
N ARG A 214 -20.42 4.18 10.72
CA ARG A 214 -19.04 4.67 10.94
C ARG A 214 -18.37 4.97 9.60
N ASN A 215 -18.45 4.06 8.64
CA ASN A 215 -17.87 4.22 7.32
C ASN A 215 -18.50 5.39 6.56
N PHE A 216 -19.83 5.51 6.59
CA PHE A 216 -20.55 6.62 5.95
C PHE A 216 -20.18 7.99 6.54
N VAL A 217 -20.20 8.13 7.88
CA VAL A 217 -19.80 9.37 8.56
C VAL A 217 -18.36 9.73 8.22
N ASN A 218 -17.46 8.75 8.23
CA ASN A 218 -16.06 8.96 7.88
C ASN A 218 -15.91 9.41 6.42
N ALA A 219 -16.58 8.77 5.48
CA ALA A 219 -16.50 9.13 4.07
C ALA A 219 -17.00 10.56 3.81
N VAL A 220 -18.12 10.96 4.42
CA VAL A 220 -18.63 12.33 4.33
C VAL A 220 -17.63 13.32 4.93
N ARG A 221 -17.06 13.03 6.11
CA ARG A 221 -16.02 13.88 6.71
C ARG A 221 -14.83 14.06 5.78
N ILE A 222 -14.27 12.98 5.21
CA ILE A 222 -13.15 13.05 4.27
C ILE A 222 -13.51 13.86 3.02
N ALA A 223 -14.74 13.73 2.51
CA ALA A 223 -15.18 14.50 1.35
C ALA A 223 -15.27 16.03 1.61
N THR A 224 -15.29 16.47 2.88
CA THR A 224 -15.24 17.91 3.22
C THR A 224 -13.82 18.48 3.33
N LEU A 225 -12.81 17.64 3.49
CA LEU A 225 -11.44 18.11 3.79
C LEU A 225 -10.74 18.70 2.58
N ASP A 226 -9.66 19.45 2.83
CA ASP A 226 -8.81 20.03 1.79
C ASP A 226 -7.90 18.97 1.17
N ARG A 227 -8.50 17.97 0.53
CA ARG A 227 -7.78 16.88 -0.14
C ARG A 227 -8.33 16.64 -1.54
N ALA A 228 -7.46 16.20 -2.44
CA ALA A 228 -7.78 15.90 -3.83
C ALA A 228 -7.35 14.49 -4.19
N GLY A 229 -8.25 13.73 -4.81
CA GLY A 229 -7.99 12.36 -5.21
C GLY A 229 -9.23 11.49 -5.17
N ILE A 230 -9.06 10.27 -5.68
CA ILE A 230 -10.00 9.18 -5.47
C ILE A 230 -9.52 8.40 -4.24
N PHE A 231 -10.39 8.28 -3.24
CA PHE A 231 -10.09 7.63 -1.97
C PHE A 231 -11.03 6.45 -1.76
N LEU A 232 -10.52 5.34 -1.25
CA LEU A 232 -11.33 4.31 -0.62
C LEU A 232 -11.19 4.48 0.89
N VAL A 233 -12.31 4.67 1.59
CA VAL A 233 -12.32 4.87 3.05
C VAL A 233 -13.11 3.74 3.71
N PHE A 234 -12.44 2.97 4.55
CA PHE A 234 -13.00 1.78 5.19
C PHE A 234 -12.32 1.51 6.54
N ASP A 235 -13.10 1.22 7.59
CA ASP A 235 -12.64 0.96 8.97
C ASP A 235 -11.67 2.00 9.58
N GLY A 236 -11.65 3.21 9.02
CA GLY A 236 -10.78 4.29 9.47
C GLY A 236 -9.51 4.44 8.63
N ASP A 237 -9.24 3.55 7.69
CA ASP A 237 -8.14 3.71 6.74
C ASP A 237 -8.59 4.57 5.55
N ILE A 238 -7.66 5.40 5.07
CA ILE A 238 -7.81 6.21 3.87
C ILE A 238 -6.80 5.72 2.85
N ILE A 239 -7.29 5.07 1.80
CA ILE A 239 -6.48 4.40 0.79
C ILE A 239 -6.58 5.14 -0.54
N LEU A 240 -5.46 5.30 -1.26
CA LEU A 240 -5.46 5.81 -2.64
C LEU A 240 -6.24 4.83 -3.53
N GLY A 241 -7.22 5.31 -4.30
CA GLY A 241 -8.13 4.44 -5.07
C GLY A 241 -7.42 3.42 -5.96
N GLY A 242 -6.44 3.85 -6.75
CA GLY A 242 -5.63 2.96 -7.60
C GLY A 242 -4.70 1.99 -6.86
N ARG A 243 -4.66 2.04 -5.52
CA ARG A 243 -3.85 1.15 -4.66
C ARG A 243 -4.69 0.25 -3.75
N ALA A 244 -6.01 0.38 -3.75
CA ALA A 244 -6.86 -0.41 -2.88
C ALA A 244 -6.98 -1.88 -3.33
N HIS A 245 -7.10 -2.78 -2.37
CA HIS A 245 -7.40 -4.20 -2.57
C HIS A 245 -8.23 -4.72 -1.41
N LYS A 246 -9.17 -5.64 -1.68
CA LYS A 246 -9.97 -6.29 -0.64
C LYS A 246 -9.23 -7.52 -0.12
N ILE A 247 -8.61 -7.41 1.05
CA ILE A 247 -7.78 -8.46 1.67
C ILE A 247 -8.59 -9.46 2.51
N SER A 248 -9.84 -9.16 2.84
CA SER A 248 -10.71 -10.09 3.56
C SER A 248 -12.15 -10.02 3.06
N GLU A 249 -12.76 -11.19 2.94
CA GLU A 249 -14.16 -11.40 2.63
C GLU A 249 -15.09 -11.01 3.80
N SER A 250 -14.62 -11.12 5.05
CA SER A 250 -15.48 -11.08 6.23
C SER A 250 -15.08 -10.06 7.30
N LYS A 251 -13.79 -9.72 7.44
CA LYS A 251 -13.35 -8.79 8.47
C LYS A 251 -13.81 -7.35 8.20
N LEU A 252 -13.85 -6.52 9.25
CA LEU A 252 -14.18 -5.09 9.15
C LEU A 252 -13.02 -4.29 8.53
N ASP A 253 -11.77 -4.66 8.81
CA ASP A 253 -10.56 -4.14 8.15
C ASP A 253 -10.34 -4.82 6.78
N ALA A 254 -11.38 -4.80 5.94
CA ALA A 254 -11.45 -5.60 4.71
C ALA A 254 -10.52 -5.12 3.59
N PHE A 255 -10.01 -3.89 3.65
CA PHE A 255 -9.24 -3.26 2.58
C PHE A 255 -7.87 -2.81 3.06
N ALA A 256 -6.87 -2.95 2.19
CA ALA A 256 -5.51 -2.47 2.42
C ALA A 256 -4.92 -1.84 1.15
N PRO A 257 -3.95 -0.92 1.29
CA PRO A 257 -3.17 -0.44 0.18
C PRO A 257 -2.15 -1.50 -0.27
N ILE A 258 -2.01 -1.71 -1.58
CA ILE A 258 -1.02 -2.60 -2.17
C ILE A 258 0.20 -1.83 -2.64
N ASN A 259 1.38 -2.23 -2.16
CA ASN A 259 2.67 -1.61 -2.52
C ASN A 259 2.73 -0.08 -2.27
N TRP A 260 1.89 0.41 -1.35
CA TRP A 260 1.76 1.81 -1.02
C TRP A 260 1.45 1.96 0.47
N SER A 261 1.85 3.08 1.07
CA SER A 261 1.47 3.40 2.45
C SER A 261 0.03 3.91 2.51
N LEU A 262 -0.63 3.80 3.66
CA LEU A 262 -1.91 4.48 3.87
C LEU A 262 -1.78 5.97 3.56
N LEU A 263 -2.76 6.54 2.84
CA LEU A 263 -2.80 7.99 2.63
C LEU A 263 -3.25 8.73 3.88
N GLY A 264 -3.93 8.04 4.80
CA GLY A 264 -4.44 8.63 6.02
C GLY A 264 -5.11 7.62 6.92
N GLU A 265 -5.34 8.04 8.15
CA GLU A 265 -5.98 7.26 9.20
C GLU A 265 -6.97 8.15 9.97
N ILE A 266 -8.12 7.58 10.30
CA ILE A 266 -9.18 8.21 11.08
C ILE A 266 -9.17 7.59 12.47
N ARG A 267 -8.50 8.28 13.39
CA ARG A 267 -8.40 7.94 14.81
C ARG A 267 -9.33 8.89 15.60
N ILE A 268 -8.90 9.28 16.81
CA ILE A 268 -9.50 10.42 17.53
C ILE A 268 -9.48 11.66 16.64
N ASP A 269 -8.38 11.86 15.92
CA ASP A 269 -8.17 12.84 14.87
C ASP A 269 -7.99 12.19 13.49
N ILE A 270 -8.16 12.97 12.42
CA ILE A 270 -7.86 12.52 11.04
C ILE A 270 -6.44 12.95 10.71
N ARG A 271 -5.64 12.01 10.25
CA ARG A 271 -4.25 12.25 9.83
C ARG A 271 -4.06 11.83 8.40
N PHE A 272 -3.27 12.60 7.66
CA PHE A 272 -2.87 12.27 6.29
C PHE A 272 -1.35 12.13 6.19
N SER A 273 -0.90 11.31 5.26
CA SER A 273 0.50 11.24 4.87
C SER A 273 0.85 12.45 4.00
N ASP A 274 2.15 12.69 3.82
CA ASP A 274 2.65 13.77 2.96
C ASP A 274 2.30 13.57 1.48
N ASP A 275 1.91 12.34 1.07
CA ASP A 275 1.48 12.02 -0.29
C ASP A 275 0.03 12.47 -0.58
N ALA A 276 -0.74 12.81 0.46
CA ALA A 276 -2.11 13.28 0.30
C ALA A 276 -2.14 14.71 -0.23
N LYS A 277 -2.58 14.87 -1.47
CA LYS A 277 -2.55 16.16 -2.18
C LYS A 277 -3.68 17.09 -1.69
N PRO A 278 -3.43 18.40 -1.53
CA PRO A 278 -4.47 19.37 -1.21
C PRO A 278 -5.39 19.63 -2.42
N ARG A 279 -6.53 20.31 -2.21
CA ARG A 279 -7.41 20.71 -3.30
C ARG A 279 -6.68 21.64 -4.26
N HIS A 280 -7.10 21.59 -5.52
CA HIS A 280 -6.63 22.52 -6.53
C HIS A 280 -7.71 22.82 -7.56
N ASN A 281 -7.52 23.91 -8.30
CA ASN A 281 -8.47 24.37 -9.30
C ASN A 281 -8.03 24.09 -10.75
N ARG A 282 -7.04 23.19 -10.95
CA ARG A 282 -6.74 22.68 -12.30
C ARG A 282 -8.01 22.10 -12.94
N PRO A 283 -8.21 22.30 -14.26
CA PRO A 283 -9.36 21.72 -14.95
C PRO A 283 -9.38 20.19 -14.82
N LEU A 284 -10.50 19.64 -14.36
CA LEU A 284 -10.76 18.21 -14.38
C LEU A 284 -10.77 17.71 -15.83
N ARG A 285 -9.98 16.68 -16.13
CA ARG A 285 -9.95 16.01 -17.42
C ARG A 285 -10.73 14.71 -17.32
N TYR A 286 -11.91 14.68 -17.93
CA TYR A 286 -12.73 13.48 -17.99
C TYR A 286 -12.40 12.64 -19.22
N LEU A 287 -11.98 11.40 -18.99
CA LEU A 287 -11.54 10.44 -19.99
C LEU A 287 -12.31 9.12 -19.81
N PRO A 288 -13.58 9.03 -20.26
CA PRO A 288 -14.40 7.82 -20.15
C PRO A 288 -14.03 6.74 -21.16
N GLY A 289 -14.51 5.53 -20.92
CA GLY A 289 -14.47 4.43 -21.87
C GLY A 289 -13.41 3.38 -21.52
N PHE A 290 -13.86 2.14 -21.63
CA PHE A 290 -13.12 0.92 -21.30
C PHE A 290 -13.39 -0.15 -22.36
N ASP A 291 -12.35 -0.80 -22.87
CA ASP A 291 -12.49 -1.99 -23.69
C ASP A 291 -12.34 -3.23 -22.80
N HIS A 292 -13.48 -3.84 -22.47
CA HIS A 292 -13.56 -4.99 -21.58
C HIS A 292 -13.32 -6.32 -22.29
N LYS A 293 -12.90 -6.33 -23.57
CA LYS A 293 -12.50 -7.55 -24.29
C LYS A 293 -11.13 -8.03 -23.81
N ILE A 294 -11.04 -8.39 -22.54
CA ILE A 294 -9.82 -8.90 -21.91
C ILE A 294 -10.06 -10.27 -21.29
N ALA A 295 -8.97 -11.00 -21.05
CA ALA A 295 -8.96 -12.19 -20.21
C ALA A 295 -7.91 -12.06 -19.11
N VAL A 296 -8.20 -12.60 -17.92
CA VAL A 296 -7.28 -12.60 -16.78
C VAL A 296 -7.06 -14.05 -16.37
N TYR A 297 -5.80 -14.48 -16.32
CA TYR A 297 -5.43 -15.85 -15.95
C TYR A 297 -4.43 -15.84 -14.80
N THR A 298 -4.73 -16.58 -13.74
CA THR A 298 -3.73 -16.95 -12.73
C THR A 298 -2.95 -18.15 -13.24
N ILE A 299 -1.64 -17.98 -13.39
CA ILE A 299 -0.75 -19.03 -13.86
C ILE A 299 -0.46 -19.99 -12.71
N PHE A 300 -0.56 -21.30 -12.96
CA PHE A 300 -0.21 -22.35 -12.01
C PHE A 300 0.63 -23.45 -12.67
N PRO A 301 1.37 -24.27 -11.90
CA PRO A 301 2.22 -25.30 -12.47
C PRO A 301 1.39 -26.29 -13.28
N GLY A 302 1.61 -26.32 -14.59
CA GLY A 302 0.84 -27.14 -15.53
C GLY A 302 -0.19 -26.39 -16.37
N PHE A 303 -0.42 -25.09 -16.15
CA PHE A 303 -1.26 -24.27 -17.05
C PHE A 303 -0.75 -24.41 -18.49
N SER A 304 -1.63 -24.77 -19.42
CA SER A 304 -1.24 -25.01 -20.81
C SER A 304 -1.27 -23.72 -21.63
N PRO A 305 -0.14 -23.32 -22.28
CA PRO A 305 -0.13 -22.18 -23.20
C PRO A 305 -1.09 -22.34 -24.39
N THR A 306 -1.53 -23.56 -24.70
CA THR A 306 -2.55 -23.83 -25.73
C THR A 306 -3.89 -23.20 -25.42
N GLU A 307 -4.26 -23.06 -24.13
CA GLU A 307 -5.49 -22.37 -23.72
C GLU A 307 -5.42 -20.88 -24.10
N LEU A 308 -4.26 -20.25 -23.91
CA LEU A 308 -4.04 -18.87 -24.35
C LEU A 308 -4.10 -18.76 -25.88
N ARG A 309 -3.55 -19.74 -26.59
CA ARG A 309 -3.61 -19.75 -28.06
C ARG A 309 -5.05 -19.86 -28.56
N ALA A 310 -5.85 -20.73 -27.96
CA ALA A 310 -7.25 -20.92 -28.31
C ALA A 310 -8.09 -19.65 -28.09
N ILE A 311 -7.91 -18.94 -26.96
CA ILE A 311 -8.65 -17.69 -26.69
C ILE A 311 -8.26 -16.58 -27.67
N ILE A 312 -6.99 -16.52 -28.06
CA ILE A 312 -6.48 -15.58 -29.07
C ILE A 312 -7.10 -15.87 -30.44
N GLU A 313 -7.02 -17.12 -30.90
CA GLU A 313 -7.53 -17.55 -32.20
C GLU A 313 -9.06 -17.38 -32.32
N ARG A 314 -9.79 -17.45 -31.20
CA ARG A 314 -11.22 -17.16 -31.16
C ARG A 314 -11.54 -15.69 -31.49
N GLY A 315 -10.58 -14.78 -31.35
CA GLY A 315 -10.74 -13.36 -31.72
C GLY A 315 -11.62 -12.53 -30.77
N SER A 316 -11.94 -13.04 -29.58
CA SER A 316 -12.81 -12.34 -28.62
C SER A 316 -12.07 -11.42 -27.64
N VAL A 317 -10.73 -11.41 -27.67
CA VAL A 317 -9.90 -10.66 -26.72
C VAL A 317 -8.96 -9.70 -27.45
N ARG A 318 -8.75 -8.52 -26.87
CA ARG A 318 -7.75 -7.51 -27.27
C ARG A 318 -6.64 -7.35 -26.23
N GLY A 319 -6.83 -7.85 -25.01
CA GLY A 319 -5.81 -7.88 -23.98
C GLY A 319 -5.88 -9.14 -23.12
N ILE A 320 -4.74 -9.55 -22.57
CA ILE A 320 -4.62 -10.70 -21.67
C ILE A 320 -3.75 -10.27 -20.48
N ILE A 321 -4.20 -10.54 -19.26
CA ILE A 321 -3.41 -10.38 -18.03
C ILE A 321 -3.03 -11.77 -17.53
N LEU A 322 -1.75 -11.99 -17.30
CA LEU A 322 -1.21 -13.21 -16.71
C LEU A 322 -0.67 -12.87 -15.31
N ALA A 323 -1.39 -13.29 -14.26
CA ALA A 323 -0.90 -13.24 -12.90
C ALA A 323 0.09 -14.38 -12.70
N SER A 324 1.38 -14.03 -12.71
CA SER A 324 2.52 -14.94 -12.79
C SER A 324 3.26 -15.04 -11.45
N TYR A 325 4.33 -15.84 -11.40
CA TYR A 325 5.02 -16.15 -10.14
C TYR A 325 6.01 -15.05 -9.72
N GLY A 326 6.11 -14.80 -8.41
CA GLY A 326 7.17 -13.98 -7.82
C GLY A 326 7.31 -12.62 -8.50
N SER A 327 8.48 -12.33 -9.05
CA SER A 327 8.76 -11.08 -9.76
C SER A 327 8.27 -11.05 -11.22
N GLY A 328 7.23 -11.82 -11.57
CA GLY A 328 6.69 -11.92 -12.94
C GLY A 328 7.33 -13.03 -13.79
N ASN A 329 7.87 -14.07 -13.16
CA ASN A 329 8.50 -15.20 -13.84
C ASN A 329 7.46 -16.11 -14.46
N ILE A 330 7.52 -16.28 -15.79
CA ILE A 330 6.64 -17.18 -16.54
C ILE A 330 7.46 -18.23 -17.32
N SER A 331 6.94 -19.46 -17.42
CA SER A 331 7.65 -20.56 -18.09
C SER A 331 7.96 -20.23 -19.56
N TYR A 332 9.14 -20.65 -20.05
CA TYR A 332 9.54 -20.53 -21.46
C TYR A 332 8.51 -21.07 -22.47
N ARG A 333 7.65 -22.00 -22.04
CA ARG A 333 6.55 -22.53 -22.87
C ARG A 333 5.54 -21.47 -23.31
N PHE A 334 5.52 -20.31 -22.66
CA PHE A 334 4.61 -19.21 -22.99
C PHE A 334 5.17 -18.24 -24.05
N MET A 335 6.48 -18.26 -24.36
CA MET A 335 7.09 -17.25 -25.23
C MET A 335 6.46 -17.22 -26.62
N ASP A 336 6.22 -18.39 -27.22
CA ASP A 336 5.61 -18.48 -28.55
C ASP A 336 4.19 -17.92 -28.58
N VAL A 337 3.38 -18.19 -27.54
CA VAL A 337 2.00 -17.69 -27.49
C VAL A 337 1.94 -16.20 -27.15
N ILE A 338 2.86 -15.70 -26.31
CA ILE A 338 3.01 -14.25 -26.04
C ILE A 338 3.36 -13.53 -27.34
N LYS A 339 4.38 -14.01 -28.06
CA LYS A 339 4.80 -13.44 -29.35
C LYS A 339 3.71 -13.52 -30.40
N PHE A 340 2.97 -14.62 -30.44
CA PHE A 340 1.82 -14.78 -31.32
C PHE A 340 0.72 -13.76 -30.99
N ALA A 341 0.37 -13.58 -29.71
CA ALA A 341 -0.62 -12.59 -29.28
C ALA A 341 -0.24 -11.17 -29.71
N THR A 342 0.98 -10.75 -29.37
CA THR A 342 1.47 -9.39 -29.61
C THR A 342 1.59 -9.09 -31.10
N SER A 343 2.02 -10.06 -31.91
CA SER A 343 2.04 -9.95 -33.38
C SER A 343 0.64 -9.83 -34.01
N ASN A 344 -0.40 -10.28 -33.31
CA ASN A 344 -1.80 -10.11 -33.71
C ASN A 344 -2.47 -8.88 -33.07
N GLY A 345 -1.70 -7.97 -32.49
CA GLY A 345 -2.21 -6.73 -31.90
C GLY A 345 -2.90 -6.92 -30.54
N ILE A 346 -2.71 -8.06 -29.88
CA ILE A 346 -3.27 -8.36 -28.56
C ILE A 346 -2.22 -8.05 -27.49
N ALA A 347 -2.54 -7.16 -26.56
CA ALA A 347 -1.65 -6.81 -25.46
C ALA A 347 -1.58 -7.95 -24.44
N VAL A 348 -0.38 -8.38 -24.06
CA VAL A 348 -0.18 -9.36 -22.99
C VAL A 348 0.53 -8.68 -21.82
N VAL A 349 -0.19 -8.49 -20.72
CA VAL A 349 0.33 -7.88 -19.50
C VAL A 349 0.68 -8.98 -18.49
N ILE A 350 1.87 -8.92 -17.91
CA ILE A 350 2.32 -9.81 -16.85
C ILE A 350 2.32 -9.05 -15.53
N THR A 351 1.55 -9.56 -14.58
CA THR A 351 1.54 -9.12 -13.18
C THR A 351 2.00 -10.27 -12.27
N THR A 352 2.10 -10.03 -10.97
CA THR A 352 2.39 -11.07 -9.97
C THR A 352 1.11 -11.55 -9.30
N GLN A 353 1.06 -12.83 -8.94
CA GLN A 353 0.03 -13.39 -8.06
C GLN A 353 0.29 -13.06 -6.58
N CYS A 354 1.49 -12.58 -6.24
CA CYS A 354 1.80 -12.15 -4.88
C CYS A 354 1.01 -10.88 -4.55
N LEU A 355 0.46 -10.82 -3.33
CA LEU A 355 -0.32 -9.67 -2.90
C LEU A 355 0.53 -8.39 -2.84
N GLU A 356 1.77 -8.51 -2.36
CA GLU A 356 2.77 -7.44 -2.31
C GLU A 356 3.98 -7.78 -3.18
N GLY A 357 4.72 -6.75 -3.57
CA GLY A 357 5.89 -6.81 -4.43
C GLY A 357 5.60 -6.31 -5.85
N ALA A 358 6.63 -6.32 -6.67
CA ALA A 358 6.58 -5.84 -8.04
C ALA A 358 7.05 -6.93 -9.01
N THR A 359 6.56 -6.87 -10.24
CA THR A 359 7.19 -7.56 -11.35
C THR A 359 8.51 -6.87 -11.72
N LEU A 360 9.60 -7.65 -11.71
CA LEU A 360 10.97 -7.25 -12.00
C LEU A 360 11.54 -8.23 -13.02
N MET A 361 10.91 -8.30 -14.18
CA MET A 361 11.11 -9.35 -15.17
C MET A 361 12.51 -9.33 -15.80
N HIS A 362 13.22 -8.20 -15.72
CA HIS A 362 14.59 -8.08 -16.20
C HIS A 362 15.62 -8.88 -15.38
N LEU A 363 15.30 -9.21 -14.12
CA LEU A 363 16.23 -9.89 -13.20
C LEU A 363 16.53 -11.33 -13.61
N TYR A 364 15.53 -12.03 -14.17
CA TYR A 364 15.64 -13.44 -14.53
C TYR A 364 15.50 -13.64 -16.03
N ASP A 365 16.18 -14.65 -16.56
CA ASP A 365 16.18 -14.94 -17.99
C ASP A 365 14.76 -15.22 -18.55
N VAL A 366 13.98 -16.01 -17.80
CA VAL A 366 12.56 -16.28 -18.11
C VAL A 366 11.73 -15.00 -18.28
N GLY A 367 11.94 -13.99 -17.43
CA GLY A 367 11.22 -12.73 -17.52
C GLY A 367 11.71 -11.88 -18.69
N ARG A 368 13.02 -11.82 -18.93
CA ARG A 368 13.59 -11.13 -20.11
C ARG A 368 13.05 -11.71 -21.42
N GLN A 369 13.01 -13.03 -21.55
CA GLN A 369 12.45 -13.67 -22.75
C GLN A 369 10.97 -13.35 -22.94
N ALA A 370 10.19 -13.19 -21.87
CA ALA A 370 8.79 -12.76 -21.99
C ALA A 370 8.67 -11.32 -22.47
N LEU A 371 9.52 -10.41 -21.98
CA LEU A 371 9.60 -9.03 -22.47
C LEU A 371 10.01 -8.98 -23.95
N GLU A 372 11.01 -9.77 -24.35
CA GLU A 372 11.44 -9.90 -25.75
C GLU A 372 10.35 -10.49 -26.65
N ALA A 373 9.51 -11.38 -26.12
CA ALA A 373 8.31 -11.86 -26.80
C ALA A 373 7.19 -10.81 -26.91
N GLY A 374 7.36 -9.64 -26.27
CA GLY A 374 6.44 -8.50 -26.34
C GLY A 374 5.48 -8.39 -25.15
N ALA A 375 5.73 -9.08 -24.04
CA ALA A 375 4.93 -8.89 -22.83
C ALA A 375 5.13 -7.47 -22.25
N ILE A 376 4.08 -6.97 -21.61
CA ILE A 376 4.03 -5.67 -20.93
C ILE A 376 4.11 -5.94 -19.42
N GLN A 377 5.04 -5.29 -18.73
CA GLN A 377 5.20 -5.45 -17.29
C GLN A 377 4.18 -4.58 -16.53
N ALA A 378 3.51 -5.15 -15.52
CA ALA A 378 2.57 -4.41 -14.67
C ALA A 378 3.22 -3.72 -13.45
N TYR A 379 4.50 -3.97 -13.22
CA TYR A 379 5.27 -3.51 -12.06
C TYR A 379 4.57 -3.87 -10.74
N ASP A 380 4.25 -2.89 -9.91
CA ASP A 380 3.70 -3.03 -8.55
C ASP A 380 2.20 -2.70 -8.46
N MET A 381 1.51 -2.58 -9.60
CA MET A 381 0.06 -2.34 -9.63
C MET A 381 -0.71 -3.52 -9.01
N SER A 382 -1.79 -3.23 -8.27
CA SER A 382 -2.74 -4.26 -7.85
C SER A 382 -3.44 -4.91 -9.04
N THR A 383 -4.06 -6.07 -8.83
CA THR A 383 -4.83 -6.77 -9.85
C THR A 383 -6.00 -5.91 -10.35
N GLU A 384 -6.74 -5.29 -9.45
CA GLU A 384 -7.86 -4.40 -9.75
C GLU A 384 -7.44 -3.22 -10.61
N CYS A 385 -6.32 -2.60 -10.23
CA CYS A 385 -5.74 -1.49 -10.98
C CYS A 385 -5.25 -1.94 -12.36
N THR A 386 -4.53 -3.06 -12.44
CA THR A 386 -4.03 -3.60 -13.72
C THR A 386 -5.17 -3.89 -14.69
N ILE A 387 -6.27 -4.48 -14.20
CA ILE A 387 -7.48 -4.76 -14.98
C ILE A 387 -8.12 -3.46 -15.49
N ALA A 388 -8.41 -2.51 -14.59
CA ALA A 388 -9.03 -1.25 -14.95
C ALA A 388 -8.15 -0.46 -15.94
N LYS A 389 -6.84 -0.40 -15.71
CA LYS A 389 -5.88 0.31 -16.55
C LYS A 389 -5.74 -0.31 -17.93
N LEU A 390 -5.68 -1.64 -18.03
CA LEU A 390 -5.61 -2.32 -19.33
C LEU A 390 -6.87 -2.05 -20.16
N MET A 391 -8.06 -2.18 -19.56
CA MET A 391 -9.32 -1.86 -20.25
C MET A 391 -9.34 -0.40 -20.72
N TRP A 392 -8.89 0.52 -19.88
CA TRP A 392 -8.82 1.96 -20.19
C TRP A 392 -7.79 2.26 -21.29
N ALA A 393 -6.64 1.58 -21.28
CA ALA A 393 -5.59 1.70 -22.28
C ALA A 393 -6.04 1.17 -23.65
N LEU A 394 -6.68 0.00 -23.70
CA LEU A 394 -7.17 -0.61 -24.93
C LEU A 394 -8.24 0.24 -25.64
N HIS A 395 -9.08 0.94 -24.87
CA HIS A 395 -10.06 1.88 -25.42
C HIS A 395 -9.39 3.06 -26.17
N ARG A 396 -8.17 3.41 -25.77
CA ARG A 396 -7.41 4.58 -26.26
C ARG A 396 -6.30 4.24 -27.24
N SER A 397 -6.13 2.97 -27.55
CA SER A 397 -4.95 2.47 -28.24
C SER A 397 -5.33 1.79 -29.55
N GLN A 398 -4.49 2.02 -30.56
CA GLN A 398 -4.58 1.29 -31.84
C GLN A 398 -3.53 0.18 -31.92
N THR A 399 -2.40 0.33 -31.22
CA THR A 399 -1.29 -0.62 -31.21
C THR A 399 -0.97 -1.13 -29.81
N VAL A 400 -0.27 -2.27 -29.73
CA VAL A 400 0.27 -2.79 -28.46
C VAL A 400 1.28 -1.83 -27.85
N GLY A 401 2.01 -1.06 -28.66
CA GLY A 401 2.93 -0.03 -28.19
C GLY A 401 2.23 1.13 -27.47
N ASP A 402 1.07 1.56 -27.98
CA ASP A 402 0.25 2.58 -27.30
C ASP A 402 -0.24 2.05 -25.95
N VAL A 403 -0.71 0.79 -25.90
CA VAL A 403 -1.13 0.13 -24.66
C VAL A 403 0.03 0.09 -23.67
N GLN A 404 1.22 -0.34 -24.10
CA GLN A 404 2.40 -0.40 -23.25
C GLN A 404 2.76 0.99 -22.69
N SER A 405 2.72 2.02 -23.52
CA SER A 405 3.00 3.40 -23.10
C SER A 405 2.02 3.85 -22.01
N ILE A 406 0.72 3.59 -22.18
CA ILE A 406 -0.29 3.90 -21.17
C ILE A 406 -0.06 3.07 -19.90
N MET A 407 0.18 1.76 -20.02
CA MET A 407 0.37 0.87 -18.87
C MET A 407 1.58 1.28 -18.02
N HIS A 408 2.67 1.75 -18.64
CA HIS A 408 3.89 2.19 -17.96
C HIS A 408 3.85 3.65 -17.48
N THR A 409 2.85 4.44 -17.86
CA THR A 409 2.72 5.83 -17.40
C THR A 409 2.05 5.86 -16.03
N ASN A 410 2.64 6.55 -15.06
CA ASN A 410 1.99 6.82 -13.77
C ASN A 410 1.03 8.00 -13.90
N TYR A 411 -0.28 7.73 -13.77
CA TYR A 411 -1.31 8.76 -13.87
C TYR A 411 -1.74 9.32 -12.52
N THR A 412 -1.82 8.46 -11.51
CA THR A 412 -2.53 8.72 -10.25
C THR A 412 -1.81 8.24 -9.00
N GLY A 413 -0.58 7.74 -9.14
CA GLY A 413 0.17 7.09 -8.07
C GLY A 413 0.02 5.57 -8.06
N GLU A 414 -0.62 4.99 -9.08
CA GLU A 414 -0.97 3.56 -9.13
C GLU A 414 0.21 2.64 -9.40
N ILE A 415 1.29 3.15 -9.98
CA ILE A 415 2.43 2.38 -10.44
C ILE A 415 3.75 3.06 -10.05
N ASN A 416 4.73 2.24 -9.68
CA ASN A 416 6.12 2.61 -9.51
C ASN A 416 6.99 1.77 -10.46
N ILE A 417 7.56 2.46 -11.45
CA ILE A 417 8.36 1.84 -12.52
C ILE A 417 9.86 1.73 -12.20
N GLU A 418 10.33 2.40 -11.15
CA GLU A 418 11.76 2.47 -10.81
C GLU A 418 12.27 1.23 -10.05
N GLY A 419 11.43 0.20 -9.88
CA GLY A 419 11.84 -1.11 -9.38
C GLY A 419 12.23 -1.15 -7.90
N HIS A 420 12.20 -0.02 -7.22
CA HIS A 420 12.27 0.07 -5.77
C HIS A 420 10.92 0.52 -5.25
N ASN A 421 10.38 -0.21 -4.27
CA ASN A 421 9.29 0.25 -3.44
C ASN A 421 9.43 1.75 -3.22
N GLY A 422 8.34 2.53 -3.27
CA GLY A 422 8.34 3.93 -2.82
C GLY A 422 8.75 4.11 -1.35
N ARG A 423 9.23 3.05 -0.69
CA ARG A 423 10.08 3.10 0.49
C ARG A 423 11.39 3.76 0.09
N ARG A 424 11.48 5.08 0.27
CA ARG A 424 12.78 5.73 0.49
C ARG A 424 13.53 4.85 1.48
N SER A 425 14.73 4.41 1.13
CA SER A 425 15.65 3.87 2.12
C SER A 425 15.77 4.90 3.24
N GLU A 426 15.30 4.55 4.44
CA GLU A 426 15.47 5.42 5.59
C GLU A 426 16.97 5.41 5.91
N ILE A 427 17.60 6.56 5.68
CA ILE A 427 18.94 6.82 6.20
C ILE A 427 18.76 6.98 7.71
N HIS A 428 19.03 5.90 8.45
CA HIS A 428 18.92 5.90 9.92
C HIS A 428 19.97 6.81 10.54
N SER A 429 21.15 6.83 9.95
CA SER A 429 22.23 7.70 10.37
C SER A 429 23.22 7.94 9.23
N LEU A 430 23.78 9.13 9.23
CA LEU A 430 24.87 9.54 8.37
C LEU A 430 26.08 9.85 9.25
N LEU A 431 27.13 9.06 9.12
CA LEU A 431 28.41 9.33 9.75
C LEU A 431 29.36 9.94 8.70
N VAL A 432 29.73 11.19 8.93
CA VAL A 432 30.71 11.89 8.12
C VAL A 432 31.99 12.01 8.93
N TRP A 433 33.09 11.47 8.42
CA TRP A 433 34.40 11.57 9.04
C TRP A 433 35.44 12.03 8.02
N SER A 434 36.36 12.90 8.44
CA SER A 434 37.50 13.31 7.62
C SER A 434 38.79 12.69 8.14
N TRP A 435 39.57 12.08 7.26
CA TRP A 435 40.91 11.55 7.59
C TRP A 435 41.86 11.78 6.40
N ASN A 436 43.01 12.43 6.64
CA ASN A 436 44.02 12.75 5.61
C ASN A 436 43.45 13.26 4.27
N ASP A 437 42.74 14.39 4.31
CA ASP A 437 42.11 15.04 3.13
C ASP A 437 41.08 14.19 2.36
N ALA A 438 40.59 13.10 2.96
CA ALA A 438 39.48 12.29 2.48
C ALA A 438 38.21 12.55 3.30
N LEU A 439 37.08 12.74 2.63
CA LEU A 439 35.75 12.72 3.25
C LEU A 439 35.18 11.29 3.12
N VAL A 440 34.87 10.66 4.25
CA VAL A 440 34.22 9.35 4.29
C VAL A 440 32.77 9.52 4.73
N LEU A 441 31.85 9.14 3.85
CA LEU A 441 30.43 9.04 4.13
C LEU A 441 30.07 7.58 4.42
N LEU A 442 29.56 7.33 5.62
CA LEU A 442 28.91 6.08 6.01
C LEU A 442 27.40 6.32 6.09
N VAL A 443 26.68 5.68 5.17
CA VAL A 443 25.22 5.73 5.12
C VAL A 443 24.67 4.41 5.65
N PHE A 444 23.94 4.46 6.77
CA PHE A 444 23.22 3.30 7.30
C PHE A 444 21.79 3.31 6.74
N CYS A 445 21.52 2.39 5.81
CA CYS A 445 20.19 2.19 5.25
C CYS A 445 19.66 0.82 5.68
N SER A 446 18.39 0.76 6.06
CA SER A 446 17.68 -0.52 6.15
C SER A 446 16.64 -0.61 5.04
N ASP A 447 16.65 -1.70 4.29
CA ASP A 447 15.42 -2.18 3.67
C ASP A 447 14.67 -3.00 4.72
N MET A 448 13.40 -2.68 5.00
CA MET A 448 12.59 -3.33 6.05
C MET A 448 12.36 -4.85 5.85
N ALA A 449 13.02 -5.49 4.89
CA ALA A 449 13.02 -6.93 4.67
C ALA A 449 14.40 -7.52 4.33
N GLY A 450 15.50 -6.77 4.47
CA GLY A 450 16.86 -7.21 4.12
C GLY A 450 17.93 -6.83 5.16
N PRO A 451 19.14 -7.42 5.09
CA PRO A 451 20.25 -7.05 5.96
C PRO A 451 20.59 -5.55 5.80
N LEU A 452 21.11 -4.93 6.87
CA LEU A 452 21.58 -3.55 6.84
C LEU A 452 22.60 -3.39 5.71
N GLU A 453 22.33 -2.45 4.79
CA GLU A 453 23.27 -2.12 3.72
C GLU A 453 24.20 -1.02 4.22
N LEU A 454 25.51 -1.30 4.22
CA LEU A 454 26.54 -0.32 4.50
C LEU A 454 27.13 0.14 3.16
N CYS A 455 26.89 1.41 2.83
CA CYS A 455 27.48 2.05 1.67
C CYS A 455 28.65 2.93 2.11
N PHE A 456 29.84 2.66 1.57
CA PHE A 456 31.04 3.47 1.74
C PHE A 456 31.20 4.39 0.55
N LEU A 457 31.31 5.69 0.81
CA LEU A 457 31.69 6.68 -0.18
C LEU A 457 32.89 7.44 0.36
N ALA A 458 34.06 7.26 -0.28
CA ALA A 458 35.27 7.99 0.05
C ALA A 458 35.58 8.96 -1.08
N GLU A 459 35.65 10.26 -0.78
CA GLU A 459 36.00 11.31 -1.72
C GLU A 459 37.34 11.92 -1.28
N THR A 460 38.36 11.81 -2.13
CA THR A 460 39.70 12.37 -1.91
C THR A 460 40.00 13.43 -2.97
N ASN A 461 40.99 14.28 -2.73
CA ASN A 461 41.53 15.19 -3.76
C ASN A 461 42.08 14.46 -5.01
N MET A 462 42.16 13.13 -5.00
CA MET A 462 42.69 12.29 -6.09
C MET A 462 41.62 11.38 -6.76
N GLY A 463 40.35 11.41 -6.31
CA GLY A 463 39.25 10.62 -6.88
C GLY A 463 38.25 10.08 -5.86
N SER A 464 37.14 9.50 -6.34
CA SER A 464 36.09 8.87 -5.52
C SER A 464 36.12 7.33 -5.59
N ALA A 465 35.89 6.69 -4.45
CA ALA A 465 35.76 5.23 -4.34
C ALA A 465 34.43 4.85 -3.68
N PHE A 466 33.74 3.85 -4.25
CA PHE A 466 32.45 3.35 -3.77
C PHE A 466 32.55 1.86 -3.49
N ALA A 467 32.13 1.45 -2.29
CA ALA A 467 32.03 0.04 -1.92
C ALA A 467 30.70 -0.23 -1.19
N LYS A 468 30.09 -1.38 -1.49
CA LYS A 468 28.82 -1.82 -0.90
C LYS A 468 29.04 -3.13 -0.15
N THR A 469 28.71 -3.17 1.13
CA THR A 469 28.84 -4.38 1.96
C THR A 469 27.55 -4.62 2.74
N PHE A 470 27.19 -5.89 2.90
CA PHE A 470 26.00 -6.31 3.67
C PHE A 470 26.39 -6.61 5.11
N PHE A 471 25.66 -6.03 6.07
CA PHE A 471 25.84 -6.28 7.49
C PHE A 471 24.68 -7.13 8.02
N ASP A 472 25.00 -8.35 8.47
CA ASP A 472 24.09 -9.24 9.19
C ASP A 472 24.39 -9.11 10.69
N PRO A 473 23.45 -8.60 11.50
CA PRO A 473 23.66 -8.43 12.94
C PRO A 473 23.63 -9.75 13.74
N HIS A 474 23.23 -10.88 13.12
CA HIS A 474 23.28 -12.22 13.72
C HIS A 474 23.95 -13.25 12.78
N PRO A 475 25.25 -13.07 12.49
CA PRO A 475 25.92 -13.89 11.50
C PRO A 475 26.10 -15.33 11.98
N SER A 476 25.77 -16.29 11.12
CA SER A 476 26.32 -17.65 11.24
C SER A 476 27.87 -17.61 11.15
N SER A 477 28.58 -18.61 11.66
CA SER A 477 30.06 -18.62 11.63
C SER A 477 30.66 -18.44 10.23
N ARG A 478 29.95 -18.88 9.18
CA ARG A 478 30.32 -18.65 7.77
C ARG A 478 30.05 -17.23 7.27
N ALA A 479 29.03 -16.56 7.81
CA ALA A 479 28.69 -15.18 7.49
C ALA A 479 29.66 -14.20 8.18
N GLU A 480 30.13 -14.50 9.39
CA GLU A 480 31.21 -13.73 10.05
C GLU A 480 32.50 -13.73 9.24
N THR A 481 32.91 -14.89 8.70
CA THR A 481 34.11 -14.99 7.86
C THR A 481 33.98 -14.12 6.61
N ARG A 482 32.83 -14.16 5.92
CA ARG A 482 32.59 -13.33 4.72
C ARG A 482 32.52 -11.84 5.02
N GLN A 483 31.96 -11.44 6.16
CA GLN A 483 31.97 -10.05 6.60
C GLN A 483 33.39 -9.55 6.88
N LYS A 484 34.20 -10.35 7.58
CA LYS A 484 35.61 -10.03 7.85
C LYS A 484 36.43 -9.98 6.55
N GLU A 485 36.21 -10.90 5.63
CA GLU A 485 36.85 -10.91 4.31
C GLU A 485 36.49 -9.65 3.49
N GLY A 486 35.21 -9.24 3.47
CA GLY A 486 34.79 -8.01 2.76
C GLY A 486 35.35 -6.72 3.38
N LEU A 487 35.49 -6.66 4.70
CA LEU A 487 36.14 -5.55 5.42
C LEU A 487 37.65 -5.51 5.12
N LEU A 488 38.32 -6.67 5.11
CA LEU A 488 39.74 -6.79 4.75
C LEU A 488 40.00 -6.41 3.29
N GLU A 489 39.12 -6.82 2.37
CA GLU A 489 39.25 -6.49 0.95
C GLU A 489 39.03 -4.98 0.69
N PHE A 490 38.18 -4.33 1.50
CA PHE A 490 38.02 -2.87 1.49
C PHE A 490 39.24 -2.16 2.06
N GLU A 491 39.78 -2.61 3.20
CA GLU A 491 41.03 -2.06 3.77
C GLU A 491 42.19 -2.22 2.78
N GLU A 492 42.36 -3.39 2.15
CA GLU A 492 43.40 -3.60 1.14
C GLU A 492 43.22 -2.73 -0.10
N LYS A 493 41.99 -2.56 -0.61
CA LYS A 493 41.74 -1.70 -1.78
C LYS A 493 41.89 -0.21 -1.47
N ALA A 494 41.47 0.23 -0.28
CA ALA A 494 41.64 1.61 0.18
C ALA A 494 43.12 1.93 0.44
N VAL A 495 43.86 1.02 1.08
CA VAL A 495 45.29 1.16 1.38
C VAL A 495 46.13 1.03 0.09
N SER A 496 45.79 0.12 -0.82
CA SER A 496 46.45 -0.01 -2.13
C SER A 496 46.21 1.20 -3.04
N GLY A 497 45.02 1.80 -3.00
CA GLY A 497 44.73 3.07 -3.66
C GLY A 497 45.50 4.25 -3.09
N LEU A 498 45.75 4.25 -1.77
CA LEU A 498 46.55 5.26 -1.06
C LEU A 498 48.06 5.10 -1.28
N LEU A 499 48.58 3.87 -1.37
CA LEU A 499 50.02 3.60 -1.46
C LEU A 499 50.57 3.61 -2.91
N ASN A 500 49.74 3.46 -3.93
CA ASN A 500 50.19 3.42 -5.33
C ASN A 500 50.22 4.78 -6.04
N ASN A 501 49.81 5.88 -5.38
CA ASN A 501 49.79 7.22 -5.97
C ASN A 501 50.31 8.32 -5.02
N GLY A 502 51.48 8.10 -4.39
CA GLY A 502 52.30 9.16 -3.78
C GLY A 502 52.74 8.89 -2.35
#